data_AF-A0A1E2SKP6-F1
#
_entry.id   AF-A0A1E2SKP6-F1
#
_cell.length_a   1.000
_cell.length_b   1.000
_cell.length_c   1.000
_cell.angle_alpha   90.00
_cell.angle_beta   90.00
_cell.angle_gamma   90.00
#
_symmetry.space_group_name_H-M   'P 1'
#
loop_
_entity.id
_entity.type
_entity.pdbx_description
1 polymer ?
#
loop_
_entity_poly.entity_id
_entity_poly.type
_entity_poly.pdbx_seq_one_letter_code
_entity_poly.pdbx_strand_id
1 'polypeptide(L)'
;MLARAVPVVPDPGSASGGLSYEPKWDGFRAIVYARDAGDRSVGEVETGSRGSKTLTRYFPELVNAFRRILPGPCVLDGEIVVPTGDPGSVWIGKRCPSASITPRAG
;
A
#
# COMPACT_ATOMS: atom_id res chain seq x y z
N MET A 1 -11.10 -1.78 -2.27
CA MET A 1 -11.57 -2.53 -1.07
C MET A 1 -11.66 -1.58 0.14
N LEU A 2 -12.69 -1.71 0.99
CA LEU A 2 -12.87 -0.89 2.21
C LEU A 2 -12.94 -1.78 3.45
N ALA A 3 -12.28 -1.36 4.53
CA ALA A 3 -12.33 -2.05 5.81
C ALA A 3 -13.55 -1.56 6.63
N ARG A 4 -14.18 -2.49 7.37
CA ARG A 4 -15.21 -2.17 8.36
C ARG A 4 -14.52 -1.85 9.69
N ALA A 5 -14.86 -0.72 10.30
CA ALA A 5 -14.37 -0.39 11.63
C ALA A 5 -15.01 -1.34 12.68
N VAL A 6 -14.18 -1.89 13.56
CA VAL A 6 -14.59 -2.72 14.69
C VAL A 6 -13.99 -2.15 15.99
N PRO A 7 -14.72 -2.20 17.12
CA PRO A 7 -14.27 -1.60 18.37
C PRO A 7 -13.17 -2.41 19.06
N VAL A 8 -13.05 -3.70 18.72
CA VAL A 8 -12.10 -4.64 19.33
C VAL A 8 -11.45 -5.45 18.21
N VAL A 9 -10.16 -5.72 18.36
CA VAL A 9 -9.42 -6.62 17.47
C VAL A 9 -10.07 -8.01 17.52
N PRO A 10 -10.57 -8.55 16.39
CA PRO A 10 -11.22 -9.85 16.36
C PRO A 10 -10.25 -10.98 16.70
N ASP A 11 -10.80 -12.04 17.31
CA ASP A 11 -10.07 -13.28 17.58
C ASP A 11 -9.54 -13.88 16.26
N PRO A 12 -8.29 -14.40 16.21
CA PRO A 12 -7.72 -14.97 14.99
C PRO A 12 -8.56 -16.09 14.36
N GLY A 13 -9.35 -16.82 15.16
CA GLY A 13 -10.26 -17.88 14.71
C GLY A 13 -11.65 -17.40 14.29
N SER A 14 -11.93 -16.10 14.32
CA SER A 14 -13.28 -15.56 14.03
C SER A 14 -13.66 -15.56 12.55
N ALA A 15 -12.74 -15.93 11.65
CA ALA A 15 -12.97 -16.04 10.21
C ALA A 15 -12.49 -17.40 9.69
N SER A 16 -13.23 -18.01 8.76
CA SER A 16 -12.79 -19.25 8.11
C SER A 16 -11.50 -18.99 7.34
N GLY A 17 -10.42 -19.69 7.67
CA GLY A 17 -9.08 -19.46 7.10
C GLY A 17 -8.19 -18.52 7.91
N GLY A 18 -8.71 -17.93 9.00
CA GLY A 18 -7.99 -17.02 9.89
C GLY A 18 -7.90 -15.59 9.37
N LEU A 19 -7.20 -14.75 10.14
CA LEU A 19 -7.04 -13.32 9.88
C LEU A 19 -5.57 -12.95 9.64
N SER A 20 -5.35 -12.05 8.67
CA SER A 20 -4.09 -11.34 8.46
C SER A 20 -4.22 -9.92 9.01
N TYR A 21 -3.19 -9.47 9.72
CA TYR A 21 -3.15 -8.15 10.37
C TYR A 21 -2.05 -7.31 9.76
N GLU A 22 -2.40 -6.10 9.31
CA GLU A 22 -1.48 -5.12 8.74
C GLU A 22 -1.52 -3.82 9.55
N PRO A 23 -0.38 -3.14 9.78
CA PRO A 23 -0.39 -1.83 10.40
C PRO A 23 -1.22 -0.85 9.56
N LYS A 24 -2.07 -0.06 10.22
CA LYS A 24 -2.74 1.05 9.53
C LYS A 24 -1.77 2.23 9.46
N TRP A 25 -1.10 2.37 8.33
CA TRP A 25 -0.24 3.51 8.05
C TRP A 25 -1.05 4.80 7.89
N ASP A 26 -0.45 5.93 8.26
CA ASP A 26 -0.99 7.28 8.07
C ASP A 26 -0.23 7.95 6.92
N GLY A 27 -0.75 7.81 5.71
CA GLY A 27 -0.09 8.27 4.49
C GLY A 27 -1.07 8.62 3.37
N PHE A 28 -0.63 8.41 2.13
CA PHE A 28 -1.48 8.54 0.95
C PHE A 28 -1.81 7.16 0.40
N ARG A 29 -3.06 6.73 0.57
CA ARG A 29 -3.55 5.55 -0.14
C ARG A 29 -3.43 5.75 -1.64
N ALA A 30 -2.71 4.85 -2.28
CA ALA A 30 -2.35 4.90 -3.68
C ALA A 30 -2.64 3.57 -4.37
N ILE A 31 -3.22 3.66 -5.57
CA ILE A 31 -3.34 2.54 -6.49
C ILE A 31 -2.32 2.76 -7.60
N VAL A 32 -1.40 1.82 -7.76
CA VAL A 32 -0.36 1.83 -8.78
C VAL A 32 -0.77 0.91 -9.92
N TYR A 33 -0.79 1.44 -11.14
CA TYR A 33 -1.02 0.71 -12.37
C TYR A 33 0.32 0.57 -13.10
N ALA A 34 0.92 -0.61 -13.02
CA ALA A 34 2.15 -0.95 -13.72
C ALA A 34 1.81 -1.74 -14.99
N ARG A 35 2.02 -1.13 -16.16
CA ARG A 35 1.69 -1.70 -17.46
C ARG A 35 2.86 -2.51 -18.02
N ASP A 36 2.55 -3.42 -18.93
CA ASP A 36 3.55 -4.20 -19.65
C ASP A 36 4.33 -3.30 -20.62
N ALA A 37 5.66 -3.48 -20.66
CA ALA A 37 6.53 -2.86 -21.66
C ALA A 37 6.53 -3.59 -23.01
N GLY A 38 5.90 -4.77 -23.10
CA GLY A 38 5.83 -5.62 -24.29
C GLY A 38 6.68 -6.90 -24.19
N ASP A 39 7.39 -7.11 -23.09
CA ASP A 39 8.25 -8.26 -22.83
C ASP A 39 8.01 -8.88 -21.44
N ARG A 40 6.85 -8.58 -20.83
CA ARG A 40 6.47 -8.91 -19.45
C ARG A 40 7.23 -8.12 -18.38
N SER A 41 8.10 -7.18 -18.75
CA SER A 41 8.65 -6.21 -17.81
C SER A 41 7.70 -5.02 -17.60
N VAL A 42 7.99 -4.21 -16.58
CA VAL A 42 7.18 -3.05 -16.25
C VAL A 42 7.59 -1.84 -17.09
N GLY A 43 6.65 -1.34 -17.89
CA GLY A 43 6.81 -0.16 -18.73
C GLY A 43 6.26 1.11 -18.07
N GLU A 44 5.09 1.56 -18.51
CA GLU A 44 4.42 2.74 -17.93
C GLU A 44 3.89 2.44 -16.53
N VAL A 45 4.10 3.38 -15.60
CA VAL A 45 3.58 3.29 -14.24
C VAL A 45 2.80 4.56 -13.91
N GLU A 46 1.53 4.40 -13.57
CA GLU A 46 0.65 5.47 -13.14
C GLU A 46 0.23 5.26 -11.69
N THR A 47 0.23 6.31 -10.88
CA THR A 47 -0.20 6.24 -9.48
C THR A 47 -1.38 7.17 -9.26
N GLY A 48 -2.51 6.61 -8.82
CA GLY A 48 -3.73 7.34 -8.50
C GLY A 48 -4.07 7.30 -7.01
N SER A 49 -4.61 8.38 -6.47
CA SER A 49 -5.23 8.37 -5.13
C SER A 49 -6.65 7.82 -5.16
N ARG A 50 -7.19 7.49 -3.98
CA ARG A 50 -8.61 7.09 -3.82
C ARG A 50 -9.62 8.11 -4.38
N GLY A 51 -9.26 9.40 -4.42
CA GLY A 51 -10.10 10.49 -4.95
C GLY A 51 -9.82 10.84 -6.41
N SER A 52 -9.23 9.92 -7.18
CA SER A 52 -8.88 10.10 -8.61
C SER A 52 -7.88 11.22 -8.90
N LYS A 53 -7.13 11.71 -7.90
CA LYS A 53 -6.01 12.63 -8.14
C LYS A 53 -4.78 11.83 -8.55
N THR A 54 -4.12 12.25 -9.63
CA THR A 54 -2.84 11.68 -10.08
C THR A 54 -1.72 12.03 -9.10
N LEU A 55 -1.14 10.99 -8.50
CA LEU A 55 0.00 11.06 -7.58
C LEU A 55 1.35 10.87 -8.28
N THR A 56 1.36 10.33 -9.50
CA THR A 56 2.57 10.04 -10.30
C THR A 56 3.59 11.19 -10.30
N ARG A 57 3.11 12.41 -10.52
CA ARG A 57 3.96 13.60 -10.63
C ARG A 57 4.61 14.03 -9.32
N TYR A 58 4.05 13.61 -8.19
CA TYR A 58 4.52 14.00 -6.86
C TYR A 58 5.55 13.01 -6.29
N PHE A 59 5.58 11.77 -6.79
CA PHE A 59 6.47 10.71 -6.33
C PHE A 59 7.18 10.02 -7.52
N PRO A 60 7.96 10.75 -8.34
CA PRO A 60 8.67 10.19 -9.49
C PRO A 60 9.71 9.13 -9.10
N GLU A 61 10.27 9.20 -7.90
CA GLU A 61 11.17 8.20 -7.34
C GLU A 61 10.49 6.83 -7.17
N LEU A 62 9.22 6.81 -6.78
CA LEU A 62 8.46 5.57 -6.64
C LEU A 62 8.15 4.95 -8.01
N VAL A 63 7.81 5.77 -9.01
CA VAL A 63 7.63 5.33 -10.41
C VAL A 63 8.88 4.60 -10.91
N ASN A 64 10.06 5.18 -10.69
CA ASN A 64 11.34 4.58 -11.08
C ASN A 64 11.65 3.31 -10.28
N ALA A 65 11.34 3.30 -8.98
CA ALA A 65 11.52 2.12 -8.14
C ALA A 65 10.65 0.96 -8.62
N PHE A 66 9.36 1.20 -8.89
CA PHE A 66 8.42 0.16 -9.34
C PHE A 66 8.86 -0.51 -10.63
N ARG A 67 9.35 0.26 -11.61
CA ARG A 67 9.91 -0.30 -12.85
C ARG A 67 11.08 -1.26 -12.62
N ARG A 68 11.85 -1.04 -11.56
CA ARG A 68 13.06 -1.84 -11.26
C ARG A 68 12.78 -3.05 -10.38
N ILE A 69 11.83 -2.95 -9.45
CA ILE A 69 11.65 -3.94 -8.38
C ILE A 69 10.46 -4.86 -8.60
N LEU A 70 9.46 -4.44 -9.39
CA LEU A 70 8.27 -5.25 -9.59
C LEU A 70 8.58 -6.41 -10.54
N PRO A 71 8.07 -7.62 -10.25
CA PRO A 71 8.37 -8.82 -11.05
C PRO A 71 7.65 -8.84 -12.40
N GLY A 72 6.70 -7.94 -12.64
CA GLY A 72 5.94 -7.84 -13.87
C GLY A 72 4.76 -6.87 -13.77
N PRO A 73 3.99 -6.70 -14.85
CA PRO A 73 2.82 -5.82 -14.89
C PRO A 73 1.76 -6.24 -13.87
N CYS A 74 1.28 -5.27 -13.09
CA CYS A 74 0.34 -5.53 -12.01
C CYS A 74 -0.41 -4.26 -11.59
N VAL A 75 -1.44 -4.44 -10.77
CA VAL A 75 -2.12 -3.36 -10.05
C VAL A 75 -1.85 -3.56 -8.56
N LEU A 76 -1.29 -2.54 -7.91
CA LEU A 76 -0.97 -2.57 -6.48
C LEU A 76 -1.86 -1.57 -5.73
N ASP A 77 -2.42 -1.98 -4.60
CA ASP A 77 -3.12 -1.09 -3.65
C ASP A 77 -2.26 -1.03 -2.39
N GLY A 78 -1.84 0.17 -2.00
CA GLY A 78 -0.94 0.37 -0.87
C GLY A 78 -0.97 1.79 -0.33
N GLU A 79 -0.12 2.05 0.65
CA GLU A 79 0.01 3.36 1.28
C GLU A 79 1.40 3.95 1.00
N ILE A 80 1.46 5.15 0.44
CA ILE A 80 2.70 5.92 0.34
C ILE A 80 2.89 6.66 1.66
N VAL A 81 3.99 6.37 2.36
CA VAL A 81 4.29 7.00 3.65
C VAL A 81 5.56 7.82 3.53
N VAL A 82 5.51 9.06 4.01
CA VAL A 82 6.66 9.96 4.05
C VAL A 82 7.31 9.86 5.43
N PRO A 83 8.54 9.34 5.54
CA PRO A 83 9.26 9.30 6.81
C PRO A 83 9.55 10.72 7.32
N THR A 84 9.57 10.89 8.63
CA THR A 84 9.90 12.15 9.31
C THR A 84 10.98 11.94 10.37
N GLY A 85 11.81 12.95 10.62
CA GLY A 85 12.93 12.86 11.57
C GLY A 85 14.29 12.73 10.90
N ASP A 86 15.34 12.80 11.72
CA ASP A 86 16.74 12.80 11.28
C ASP A 86 17.27 11.38 11.03
N PRO A 87 18.36 11.22 10.25
CA PRO A 87 19.06 9.94 10.11
C PRO A 87 19.37 9.31 11.48
N GLY A 88 18.92 8.07 11.68
CA GLY A 88 19.04 7.36 12.98
C GLY A 88 17.86 7.59 13.94
N SER A 89 16.90 8.45 13.61
CA SER A 89 15.67 8.72 14.37
C SER A 89 14.47 8.93 13.45
N VAL A 90 14.36 8.09 12.42
CA VAL A 90 13.28 8.17 11.43
C VAL A 90 12.01 7.50 11.95
N TRP A 91 10.90 8.22 11.81
CA TRP A 91 9.56 7.79 12.18
C TRP A 91 8.67 7.69 10.94
N ILE A 92 7.89 6.61 10.88
CA ILE A 92 6.95 6.33 9.80
C ILE A 92 5.53 6.36 10.40
N GLY A 93 4.79 7.43 10.13
CA GLY A 93 3.40 7.64 10.59
C GLY A 93 3.23 8.31 11.97
N LYS A 94 2.00 8.72 12.29
CA LYS A 94 1.57 9.06 13.66
C LYS A 94 1.33 7.76 14.45
N ARG A 95 1.36 7.79 15.79
CA ARG A 95 1.03 6.64 16.65
C ARG A 95 -0.44 6.24 16.42
N CYS A 96 -0.71 5.35 15.48
CA CYS A 96 -2.05 4.84 15.17
C CYS A 96 -2.37 3.65 16.09
N PRO A 97 -3.38 3.72 16.97
CA PRO A 97 -3.80 2.58 17.80
C PRO A 97 -4.66 1.56 17.03
N SER A 98 -4.61 1.55 15.69
CA SER A 98 -5.52 0.77 14.84
C SER A 98 -4.77 -0.04 13.79
N ALA A 99 -5.29 -1.21 13.46
CA ALA A 99 -4.76 -2.14 12.46
C ALA A 99 -5.79 -2.37 11.34
N SER A 100 -5.30 -2.63 10.14
CA SER A 100 -6.10 -3.15 9.03
C SER A 100 -6.13 -4.68 9.14
N ILE A 101 -7.30 -5.28 9.00
CA ILE A 101 -7.48 -6.73 9.14
C ILE A 101 -8.17 -7.25 7.89
N THR A 102 -7.56 -8.24 7.25
CA THR A 102 -8.07 -8.86 6.03
C THR A 102 -8.19 -10.37 6.23
N PRO A 103 -9.21 -11.03 5.63
CA PRO A 103 -9.24 -12.48 5.57
C PRO A 103 -7.99 -13.00 4.88
N ARG A 104 -7.38 -14.05 5.44
CA ARG A 104 -6.24 -14.69 4.80
C ARG A 104 -6.71 -15.38 3.52
N ALA A 105 -6.04 -15.12 2.40
CA ALA A 105 -6.21 -15.94 1.19
C ALA A 105 -5.69 -17.35 1.51
N GLY A 106 -6.57 -18.35 1.38
CA GLY A 106 -6.25 -19.77 1.57
C GLY A 106 -5.39 -20.36 0.47
#